data_AF-A0A7Y9MMN1-F1
#
_entry.id   AF-A0A7Y9MMN1-F1
#
_cell.length_a   1.000
_cell.length_b   1.000
_cell.length_c   1.000
_cell.angle_alpha   90.00
_cell.angle_beta   90.00
_cell.angle_gamma   90.00
#
_symmetry.space_group_name_H-M   'P 1'
#
loop_
_entity.id
_entity.type
_entity.pdbx_description
1 polymer ?
#
loop_
_entity_poly.entity_id
_entity_poly.type
_entity_poly.pdbx_seq_one_letter_code
_entity_poly.pdbx_strand_id
1 'polypeptide(L)'
;MGDLSAHDRNEMLRAFAGLLTAKVADDPSATNAQLKFIVQEQVAASNGDAAILVARMAKQVEAGAVVAHTVLRMLSSRFGLTEAELQQALAEAISSEDLVQD
;
A
#
# COMPACT_ATOMS: atom_id res chain seq x y z
N MET A 1 -17.14 4.78 13.90
CA MET A 1 -16.14 5.20 12.90
C MET A 1 -16.82 5.19 11.54
N GLY A 2 -16.89 6.35 10.87
CA GLY A 2 -17.53 6.45 9.56
C GLY A 2 -16.67 5.78 8.48
N ASP A 3 -17.33 5.12 7.53
CA ASP A 3 -16.66 4.52 6.38
C ASP A 3 -15.99 5.60 5.51
N LEU A 4 -14.81 5.31 4.95
CA LEU A 4 -14.14 6.24 4.04
C LEU A 4 -15.00 6.50 2.81
N SER A 5 -15.00 7.74 2.33
CA SER A 5 -15.67 8.06 1.07
C SER A 5 -15.03 7.27 -0.08
N ALA A 6 -15.81 7.01 -1.14
CA ALA A 6 -15.28 6.38 -2.35
C ALA A 6 -14.14 7.22 -2.97
N HIS A 7 -14.20 8.54 -2.81
CA HIS A 7 -13.15 9.45 -3.27
C HIS A 7 -11.85 9.23 -2.48
N ASP A 8 -11.89 9.27 -1.15
CA ASP A 8 -10.72 9.03 -0.28
C ASP A 8 -10.07 7.69 -0.61
N ARG A 9 -10.88 6.64 -0.76
CA ARG A 9 -10.39 5.29 -1.10
C ARG A 9 -9.64 5.27 -2.43
N ASN A 10 -10.16 5.95 -3.45
CA ASN A 10 -9.52 6.02 -4.76
C ASN A 10 -8.20 6.81 -4.71
N GLU A 11 -8.13 7.88 -3.93
CA GLU A 11 -6.87 8.63 -3.73
C GLU A 11 -5.83 7.76 -3.02
N MET A 12 -6.22 7.04 -1.97
CA MET A 12 -5.32 6.11 -1.26
C MET A 12 -4.77 5.01 -2.20
N LEU A 13 -5.62 4.44 -3.06
CA LEU A 13 -5.21 3.46 -4.07
C LEU A 13 -4.23 4.06 -5.08
N ARG A 14 -4.50 5.29 -5.56
CA ARG A 14 -3.63 5.98 -6.51
C ARG A 14 -2.26 6.30 -5.90
N ALA A 15 -2.25 6.82 -4.67
CA ALA A 15 -1.02 7.17 -3.98
C ALA A 15 -0.12 5.93 -3.79
N PHE A 16 -0.72 4.79 -3.40
CA PHE A 16 0.03 3.54 -3.27
C PHE A 16 0.50 2.99 -4.63
N ALA A 17 -0.30 3.08 -5.69
CA ALA A 17 0.15 2.70 -7.03
C ALA A 17 1.37 3.53 -7.47
N GLY A 18 1.40 4.82 -7.13
CA GLY A 18 2.57 5.69 -7.33
C GLY A 18 3.79 5.23 -6.54
N LEU A 19 3.62 4.86 -5.27
CA LEU A 19 4.68 4.30 -4.43
C LEU A 19 5.25 2.99 -5.01
N LEU A 20 4.37 2.07 -5.41
CA LEU A 20 4.78 0.79 -6.01
C LEU A 20 5.53 1.03 -7.33
N THR A 21 5.07 1.96 -8.16
CA THR A 21 5.75 2.32 -9.41
C THR A 21 7.16 2.83 -9.15
N ALA A 22 7.33 3.72 -8.17
CA ALA A 22 8.64 4.25 -7.79
C ALA A 22 9.58 3.15 -7.26
N LYS A 23 9.05 2.21 -6.46
CA LYS A 23 9.79 1.04 -5.96
C LYS A 23 10.25 0.11 -7.09
N VAL A 24 9.36 -0.20 -8.04
CA VAL A 24 9.69 -1.05 -9.20
C VAL A 24 10.73 -0.39 -10.12
N ALA A 25 10.70 0.94 -10.22
CA ALA A 25 11.67 1.72 -10.98
C ALA A 25 13.02 1.89 -10.26
N ASP A 26 13.16 1.40 -9.02
CA ASP A 26 14.32 1.60 -8.15
C ASP A 26 14.72 3.09 -8.04
N ASP A 27 13.71 3.96 -7.83
CA ASP A 27 13.91 5.40 -7.61
C ASP A 27 13.65 5.74 -6.12
N PRO A 28 14.72 5.87 -5.30
CA PRO A 28 14.58 6.20 -3.88
C PRO A 28 14.02 7.60 -3.64
N SER A 29 14.27 8.54 -4.55
CA SER A 29 13.78 9.91 -4.43
C SER A 29 12.27 9.95 -4.62
N ALA A 30 11.76 9.33 -5.68
CA ALA A 30 10.33 9.20 -5.94
C ALA A 30 9.63 8.38 -4.86
N THR A 31 10.27 7.32 -4.35
CA THR A 31 9.76 6.52 -3.23
C THR A 31 9.56 7.38 -1.99
N ASN A 32 10.60 8.12 -1.58
CA ASN A 32 10.55 8.97 -0.40
C ASN A 32 9.55 10.12 -0.57
N ALA A 33 9.46 10.70 -1.77
CA ALA A 33 8.48 11.72 -2.09
C ALA A 33 7.05 11.19 -1.92
N GLN A 34 6.77 9.96 -2.40
CA GLN A 34 5.44 9.38 -2.27
C GLN A 34 5.07 8.95 -0.85
N LEU A 35 6.02 8.37 -0.10
CA LEU A 35 5.79 8.08 1.32
C LEU A 35 5.47 9.36 2.08
N LYS A 36 6.22 10.44 1.84
CA LYS A 36 5.97 11.74 2.46
C LYS A 36 4.61 12.30 2.08
N PHE A 37 4.24 12.24 0.80
CA PHE A 37 2.93 12.69 0.31
C PHE A 37 1.79 11.96 1.04
N ILE A 38 1.84 10.63 1.09
CA ILE A 38 0.83 9.79 1.77
C ILE A 38 0.67 10.22 3.22
N VAL A 39 1.78 10.31 3.98
CA VAL A 39 1.73 10.67 5.40
C VAL A 39 1.17 12.09 5.59
N GLN A 40 1.58 13.05 4.78
CA GLN A 40 1.11 14.44 4.88
C GLN A 40 -0.40 14.54 4.59
N GLU A 41 -0.90 13.80 3.60
CA GLU A 41 -2.32 13.76 3.28
C GLU A 41 -3.14 13.19 4.44
N GLN A 42 -2.69 12.08 5.03
CA GLN A 42 -3.42 11.47 6.17
C GLN A 42 -3.36 12.33 7.43
N VAL A 43 -2.24 13.01 7.68
CA VAL A 43 -2.13 14.00 8.77
C VAL A 43 -3.09 15.15 8.55
N ALA A 44 -3.15 15.73 7.35
CA ALA A 44 -4.08 16.82 7.05
C ALA A 44 -5.53 16.37 7.22
N ALA A 45 -5.89 15.20 6.70
CA ALA A 45 -7.25 14.67 6.78
C ALA A 45 -7.66 14.22 8.20
N SER A 46 -6.69 14.00 9.09
CA SER A 46 -6.95 13.69 10.51
C SER A 46 -7.27 14.92 11.36
N ASN A 47 -7.05 16.14 10.86
CA ASN A 47 -7.19 17.39 11.61
C ASN A 47 -6.45 17.39 12.97
N GLY A 48 -5.33 16.67 13.07
CA GLY A 48 -4.52 16.58 14.29
C GLY A 48 -5.02 15.57 15.32
N ASP A 49 -6.08 14.82 15.05
CA ASP A 49 -6.55 13.73 15.90
C ASP A 49 -5.72 12.45 15.64
N ALA A 50 -4.96 12.02 16.65
CA ALA A 50 -4.11 10.84 16.56
C ALA A 50 -4.88 9.54 16.33
N ALA A 51 -6.08 9.37 16.92
CA ALA A 51 -6.88 8.17 16.74
C ALA A 51 -7.44 8.09 15.31
N ILE A 52 -7.84 9.24 14.75
CA ILE A 52 -8.27 9.33 13.35
C ILE A 52 -7.09 9.06 12.41
N LEU A 53 -5.91 9.63 12.70
CA LEU A 53 -4.70 9.38 11.91
C LEU A 53 -4.36 7.89 11.85
N VAL A 54 -4.34 7.21 13.00
CA VAL A 54 -4.08 5.76 13.07
C VAL A 54 -5.09 4.98 12.24
N ALA A 55 -6.38 5.30 12.36
CA ALA A 55 -7.43 4.65 11.59
C ALA A 55 -7.28 4.88 10.07
N ARG A 56 -6.93 6.10 9.65
CA ARG A 56 -6.69 6.42 8.24
C ARG A 56 -5.43 5.74 7.70
N MET A 57 -4.36 5.66 8.49
CA MET A 57 -3.15 4.94 8.11
C MET A 57 -3.41 3.44 7.96
N ALA A 58 -4.22 2.83 8.83
CA ALA A 58 -4.65 1.44 8.65
C ALA A 58 -5.40 1.25 7.32
N LYS A 59 -6.29 2.19 6.96
CA LYS A 59 -6.97 2.16 5.66
C LYS A 59 -6.05 2.38 4.46
N GLN A 60 -5.00 3.19 4.61
CA GLN A 60 -3.97 3.34 3.58
C GLN A 60 -3.20 2.03 3.35
N VAL A 61 -2.91 1.26 4.41
CA VAL A 61 -2.29 -0.06 4.31
C VAL A 61 -3.24 -1.06 3.62
N GLU A 62 -4.53 -1.08 4.00
CA GLU A 62 -5.54 -1.89 3.31
C GLU A 62 -5.61 -1.57 1.81
N ALA A 63 -5.59 -0.28 1.44
CA ALA A 63 -5.55 0.14 0.05
C ALA A 63 -4.30 -0.38 -0.67
N GLY A 64 -3.14 -0.36 0.00
CA GLY A 64 -1.91 -0.92 -0.53
C GLY A 64 -1.98 -2.41 -0.82
N ALA A 65 -2.56 -3.18 0.11
CA ALA A 65 -2.78 -4.61 -0.08
C ALA A 65 -3.67 -4.90 -1.30
N VAL A 66 -4.71 -4.09 -1.53
CA VAL A 66 -5.58 -4.20 -2.71
C VAL A 66 -4.81 -3.96 -4.01
N VAL A 67 -3.97 -2.92 -4.07
CA VAL A 67 -3.15 -2.63 -5.26
C VAL A 67 -2.15 -3.77 -5.52
N ALA A 68 -1.41 -4.19 -4.49
CA ALA A 68 -0.42 -5.26 -4.60
C ALA A 68 -1.06 -6.57 -5.07
N HIS A 69 -2.18 -6.97 -4.45
CA HIS A 69 -2.96 -8.14 -4.87
C HIS A 69 -3.43 -8.03 -6.33
N THR A 70 -3.92 -6.85 -6.74
CA THR A 70 -4.40 -6.63 -8.12
C THR A 70 -3.27 -6.79 -9.13
N VAL A 71 -2.12 -6.17 -8.89
CA VAL A 71 -0.95 -6.25 -9.75
C VAL A 71 -0.44 -7.69 -9.83
N LEU A 72 -0.30 -8.35 -8.68
CA LEU A 72 0.16 -9.74 -8.62
C LEU A 72 -0.79 -10.69 -9.35
N ARG A 73 -2.11 -10.53 -9.21
CA ARG A 73 -3.10 -11.32 -9.96
C ARG A 73 -3.05 -11.04 -11.47
N MET A 74 -2.77 -9.81 -11.88
CA MET A 74 -2.58 -9.50 -13.30
C MET A 74 -1.31 -10.15 -13.87
N LEU A 75 -0.26 -10.25 -13.06
CA LEU A 75 1.02 -10.80 -13.46
C LEU A 75 1.10 -12.33 -13.32
N SER A 76 0.32 -12.94 -12.42
CA SER A 76 0.34 -14.38 -12.15
C SER A 76 0.09 -15.20 -13.42
N SER A 77 -0.87 -14.80 -14.26
CA SER A 77 -1.14 -15.45 -15.55
C SER A 77 0.04 -15.39 -16.52
N ARG A 78 0.85 -14.33 -16.44
CA ARG A 78 2.05 -14.13 -17.25
C ARG A 78 3.23 -14.95 -16.74
N PHE A 79 3.26 -15.25 -15.45
CA PHE A 79 4.27 -16.08 -14.80
C PHE A 79 3.86 -17.55 -14.69
N GLY A 80 2.65 -17.92 -15.14
CA GLY A 80 2.14 -19.28 -15.00
C GLY A 80 1.84 -19.69 -13.55
N LEU A 81 1.71 -18.72 -12.64
CA LEU A 81 1.43 -18.96 -11.23
C LEU A 81 -0.05 -19.27 -11.02
N THR A 82 -0.31 -20.30 -10.23
CA THR A 82 -1.63 -20.60 -9.68
C THR A 82 -2.00 -19.59 -8.58
N GLU A 83 -3.30 -19.53 -8.25
CA GLU A 83 -3.77 -18.66 -7.17
C GLU A 83 -3.15 -19.00 -5.81
N ALA A 84 -2.90 -20.29 -5.55
CA ALA A 84 -2.25 -20.75 -4.33
C ALA A 84 -0.80 -20.27 -4.23
N GLU A 85 -0.02 -20.36 -5.32
CA GLU A 85 1.36 -19.86 -5.37
C GLU A 85 1.41 -18.34 -5.23
N LEU A 86 0.41 -17.63 -5.77
CA LEU A 86 0.29 -16.19 -5.62
C LEU A 86 0.05 -15.78 -4.16
N GLN A 87 -0.86 -16.47 -3.48
CA GLN A 87 -1.14 -16.25 -2.06
C GLN A 87 0.07 -16.57 -1.19
N GLN A 88 0.81 -17.63 -1.53
CA GLN A 88 2.05 -17.99 -0.83
C GLN A 88 3.13 -16.91 -1.01
N ALA A 89 3.37 -16.44 -2.23
CA ALA A 89 4.35 -15.39 -2.50
C ALA A 89 4.00 -14.08 -1.77
N LEU A 90 2.71 -13.75 -1.69
CA LEU A 90 2.21 -12.63 -0.89
C LEU A 90 2.48 -12.80 0.61
N ALA A 91 2.18 -13.99 1.15
CA ALA A 91 2.41 -14.30 2.55
C ALA A 91 3.91 -14.23 2.89
N GLU A 92 4.76 -14.81 2.05
CA GLU A 92 6.22 -14.79 2.21
C GLU A 92 6.78 -13.37 2.20
N ALA A 93 6.35 -12.52 1.25
CA ALA A 93 6.76 -11.13 1.17
C ALA A 93 6.41 -10.35 2.45
N ILE A 94 5.20 -10.53 2.98
CA ILE A 94 4.74 -9.86 4.21
C ILE A 94 5.53 -10.36 5.44
N SER A 95 5.79 -11.67 5.52
CA SER A 95 6.55 -12.26 6.63
C SER A 95 8.07 -12.00 6.58
N SER A 96 8.60 -11.63 5.41
CA SER A 96 10.05 -11.39 5.24
C SER A 96 10.53 -10.06 5.83
N GLU A 97 9.63 -9.11 6.07
CA GLU A 97 9.96 -7.83 6.72
C GLU A 97 10.11 -7.95 8.25
N ASP A 98 9.61 -9.02 8.88
CA ASP A 98 9.80 -9.29 10.32
C ASP A 98 11.25 -9.76 10.67
N LEU A 99 12.11 -9.99 9.66
CA LEU A 99 13.50 -10.42 9.85
C LEU A 99 14.53 -9.27 9.79
N VAL A 100 14.10 -8.01 9.64
CA VAL A 100 14.97 -6.84 9.87
C VAL A 100 14.70 -6.29 11.27
N GLN A 101 14.99 -7.11 12.28
CA GLN A 101 15.23 -6.64 13.64
C GLN A 101 16.76 -6.55 13.83
N ASP A 102 17.29 -5.34 13.77
CA ASP A 102 18.52 -4.95 14.45
C ASP A 102 18.20 -4.61 15.91
#